data_AF-A0A2G9XKB1-F1
#
_entry.id   AF-A0A2G9XKB1-F1
#
_cell.length_a   1.000
_cell.length_b   1.000
_cell.length_c   1.000
_cell.angle_alpha   90.00
_cell.angle_beta   90.00
_cell.angle_gamma   90.00
#
_symmetry.space_group_name_H-M   'P 1'
#
loop_
_entity.id
_entity.type
_entity.pdbx_description
1 polymer ?
#
loop_
_entity_poly.entity_id
_entity_poly.type
_entity_poly.pdbx_seq_one_letter_code
_entity_poly.pdbx_strand_id
1 'polypeptide(L)'
;VYGDGGQLDFIARNGSYQLLESMFGLDKLDFNTVEGQISIRGGVLTINKLRLKGDKISCSIKGDVVLKDDIRNSEVNLSGAMEIASLKNKKVSMLITGTIGNAAIRYI
;
A
#
# COMPACT_ATOMS: atom_id res chain seq x y z
N VAL A 1 -2.41 -9.23 -31.01
CA VAL A 1 -2.67 -9.66 -29.62
C VAL A 1 -1.73 -8.86 -28.74
N TYR A 2 -2.18 -7.73 -28.18
CA TYR A 2 -1.37 -6.97 -27.24
C TYR A 2 -1.35 -7.74 -25.92
N GLY A 3 -0.17 -7.97 -25.35
CA GLY A 3 0.01 -8.76 -24.13
C GLY A 3 -0.83 -8.20 -23.00
N ASP A 4 -1.62 -9.05 -22.37
CA ASP A 4 -2.59 -8.72 -21.32
C ASP A 4 -1.93 -8.47 -19.95
N GLY A 5 -0.65 -8.09 -19.95
CA GLY A 5 0.12 -7.94 -18.74
C GLY A 5 1.35 -7.06 -18.86
N GLY A 6 1.88 -6.70 -17.70
CA GLY A 6 3.02 -5.81 -17.55
C GLY A 6 3.61 -5.90 -16.15
N GLN A 7 4.81 -5.36 -15.99
CA GLN A 7 5.50 -5.27 -14.71
C GLN A 7 6.00 -3.84 -14.50
N LEU A 8 5.95 -3.40 -13.26
CA LEU A 8 6.44 -2.12 -12.81
C LEU A 8 7.26 -2.33 -11.53
N ASP A 9 8.54 -2.01 -11.63
CA ASP A 9 9.42 -1.87 -10.49
C ASP A 9 9.75 -0.39 -10.31
N PHE A 10 9.64 0.10 -9.07
CA PHE A 10 9.97 1.48 -8.77
C PHE A 10 10.61 1.64 -7.41
N ILE A 11 11.40 2.72 -7.30
CA ILE A 11 11.94 3.19 -6.03
C ILE A 11 11.69 4.70 -5.96
N ALA A 12 10.94 5.14 -4.95
CA ALA A 12 10.81 6.56 -4.59
C ALA A 12 11.67 6.83 -3.35
N ARG A 13 12.29 8.02 -3.27
CA ARG A 13 13.16 8.40 -2.15
C ARG A 13 12.81 9.77 -1.61
N ASN A 14 13.02 9.95 -0.31
CA ASN A 14 12.92 11.24 0.39
C ASN A 14 11.62 12.00 0.09
N GLY A 15 10.48 11.32 0.23
CA GLY A 15 9.17 11.88 -0.06
C GLY A 15 8.34 12.13 1.20
N SER A 16 7.26 12.87 1.01
CA SER A 16 6.31 13.20 2.06
C SER A 16 4.90 13.21 1.48
N TYR A 17 3.95 12.63 2.21
CA TYR A 17 2.54 12.63 1.85
C TYR A 17 1.69 13.14 3.01
N GLN A 18 0.89 14.17 2.77
CA GLN A 18 -0.02 14.71 3.77
C GLN A 18 -1.19 13.73 3.97
N LEU A 19 -1.43 13.30 5.21
CA LEU A 19 -2.58 12.43 5.49
C LEU A 19 -3.86 13.28 5.49
N LEU A 20 -4.95 12.68 4.99
CA LEU A 20 -6.27 13.31 5.00
C LEU A 20 -6.78 13.52 6.43
N GLU A 21 -6.44 12.58 7.32
CA GLU A 21 -6.72 12.64 8.74
C GLU A 21 -5.48 12.14 9.51
N SER A 22 -5.24 12.71 10.70
CA SER A 22 -4.11 12.30 11.55
C SER A 22 -4.27 10.86 12.01
N MET A 23 -3.22 10.05 11.85
CA MET A 23 -3.22 8.64 12.24
C MET A 23 -2.04 8.35 13.16
N PHE A 24 -2.30 7.79 14.35
CA PHE A 24 -1.26 7.40 15.33
C PHE A 24 -0.26 8.53 15.70
N GLY A 25 -0.74 9.78 15.70
CA GLY A 25 0.08 10.97 15.95
C GLY A 25 0.93 11.41 14.76
N LEU A 26 0.62 10.92 13.56
CA LEU A 26 1.20 11.38 12.29
C LEU A 26 0.16 12.20 11.54
N ASP A 27 0.51 13.43 11.17
CA ASP A 27 -0.27 14.25 10.24
C ASP A 27 0.19 14.08 8.79
N LYS A 28 1.44 13.62 8.64
CA LYS A 28 2.06 13.33 7.35
C LYS A 28 2.90 12.07 7.43
N LEU A 29 3.03 11.41 6.29
CA LEU A 29 3.85 10.24 6.07
C LEU A 29 5.15 10.69 5.40
N ASP A 30 6.18 10.94 6.22
CA ASP A 30 7.55 11.14 5.72
C ASP A 30 8.23 9.78 5.51
N PHE A 31 8.87 9.59 4.35
CA PHE A 31 9.59 8.36 4.03
C PHE A 31 10.95 8.64 3.38
N ASN A 32 11.94 7.81 3.74
CA ASN A 32 13.26 7.81 3.15
C ASN A 32 13.24 6.99 1.85
N THR A 33 12.53 5.86 1.84
CA THR A 33 12.40 4.98 0.67
C THR A 33 11.02 4.33 0.59
N VAL A 34 10.47 4.27 -0.62
CA VAL A 34 9.39 3.34 -1.00
C VAL A 34 9.89 2.47 -2.16
N GLU A 35 9.80 1.16 -2.00
CA GLU A 35 10.12 0.16 -3.03
C GLU A 35 8.85 -0.58 -3.42
N GLY A 36 8.54 -0.61 -4.71
CA GLY A 36 7.39 -1.31 -5.26
C GLY A 36 7.77 -2.28 -6.37
N GLN A 37 7.16 -3.46 -6.36
CA GLN A 37 7.16 -4.44 -7.44
C GLN A 37 5.70 -4.83 -7.69
N ILE A 38 5.21 -4.47 -8.87
CA ILE A 38 3.80 -4.61 -9.25
C ILE A 38 3.74 -5.33 -10.58
N SER A 39 2.82 -6.27 -10.72
CA SER A 39 2.50 -6.90 -11.99
C SER A 39 1.03 -6.75 -12.29
N ILE A 40 0.67 -6.61 -13.56
CA ILE A 40 -0.71 -6.67 -14.02
C ILE A 40 -0.86 -7.85 -14.97
N ARG A 41 -1.94 -8.61 -14.82
CA ARG A 41 -2.33 -9.65 -15.78
C ARG A 41 -3.84 -9.88 -15.74
N GLY A 42 -4.49 -9.88 -16.90
CA GLY A 42 -5.91 -10.25 -17.01
C GLY A 42 -6.83 -9.40 -16.12
N GLY A 43 -6.54 -8.09 -15.99
CA GLY A 43 -7.31 -7.17 -15.15
C GLY A 43 -7.01 -7.25 -13.65
N VAL A 44 -6.06 -8.07 -13.21
CA VAL A 44 -5.62 -8.13 -11.82
C VAL A 44 -4.26 -7.45 -11.68
N LEU A 45 -4.18 -6.43 -10.84
CA LEU A 45 -2.94 -5.80 -10.41
C LEU A 45 -2.48 -6.45 -9.11
N THR A 46 -1.38 -7.18 -9.17
CA THR A 46 -0.74 -7.83 -8.03
C THR A 46 0.41 -6.97 -7.52
N ILE A 47 0.32 -6.58 -6.26
CA ILE A 47 1.40 -5.96 -5.50
C ILE A 47 2.24 -7.11 -4.92
N ASN A 48 3.31 -7.47 -5.63
CA ASN A 48 4.24 -8.52 -5.21
C ASN A 48 5.01 -8.08 -3.96
N LYS A 49 5.42 -6.80 -3.94
CA LYS A 49 6.12 -6.18 -2.83
C LYS A 49 5.84 -4.68 -2.86
N LEU A 50 5.36 -4.13 -1.76
CA LEU A 50 5.42 -2.70 -1.49
C LEU A 50 6.02 -2.51 -0.11
N ARG A 51 7.14 -1.82 0.00
CA ARG A 51 7.80 -1.53 1.27
C ARG A 51 8.03 -0.04 1.41
N LEU A 52 7.64 0.51 2.54
CA LEU A 52 7.92 1.89 2.93
C LEU A 52 8.81 1.88 4.16
N LYS A 53 9.85 2.72 4.14
CA LYS A 53 10.72 2.97 5.29
C LYS A 53 10.83 4.47 5.52
N GLY A 54 10.34 4.91 6.68
CA GLY A 54 10.49 6.25 7.24
C GLY A 54 11.06 6.19 8.64
N ASP A 55 11.44 7.34 9.18
CA ASP A 55 12.00 7.43 10.55
C ASP A 55 10.97 7.09 11.63
N LYS A 56 9.69 7.40 11.39
CA LYS A 56 8.58 7.19 12.35
C LYS A 56 7.73 5.97 12.03
N ILE A 57 7.86 5.41 10.84
CA ILE A 57 6.97 4.36 10.34
C ILE A 57 7.67 3.48 9.31
N SER A 58 7.47 2.17 9.43
CA SER A 58 7.81 1.20 8.39
C SER A 58 6.56 0.42 8.01
N CYS A 59 6.44 0.03 6.75
CA CYS A 59 5.31 -0.76 6.28
C CYS A 59 5.72 -1.73 5.18
N SER A 60 5.06 -2.88 5.14
CA SER A 60 5.12 -3.83 4.03
C SER A 60 3.71 -4.26 3.66
N ILE A 61 3.38 -4.20 2.37
CA ILE A 61 2.07 -4.54 1.82
C ILE A 61 2.26 -5.47 0.61
N LYS A 62 1.35 -6.41 0.47
CA LYS A 62 1.20 -7.28 -0.71
C LYS A 62 -0.26 -7.65 -0.91
N GLY A 63 -0.59 -8.16 -2.09
CA GLY A 63 -1.92 -8.65 -2.41
C GLY A 63 -2.39 -8.17 -3.77
N ASP A 64 -3.70 -8.22 -3.99
CA ASP A 64 -4.27 -8.03 -5.31
C ASP A 64 -5.30 -6.89 -5.33
N VAL A 65 -5.40 -6.27 -6.50
CA VAL A 65 -6.44 -5.31 -6.85
C VAL A 65 -7.08 -5.79 -8.15
N VAL A 66 -8.36 -6.15 -8.10
CA VAL A 66 -9.14 -6.54 -9.27
C VAL A 66 -9.68 -5.27 -9.91
N LEU A 67 -9.14 -4.91 -11.07
CA LEU A 67 -9.45 -3.67 -11.77
C LEU A 67 -10.84 -3.74 -12.40
N LYS A 68 -11.55 -2.61 -12.33
CA LYS A 68 -12.82 -2.35 -13.03
C LYS A 68 -12.66 -1.12 -13.92
N ASP A 69 -13.60 -0.92 -14.84
CA ASP A 69 -13.58 0.24 -15.75
C ASP A 69 -13.52 1.58 -14.99
N ASP A 70 -14.25 1.69 -13.88
CA ASP A 70 -14.04 2.74 -12.88
C ASP A 70 -13.11 2.22 -11.78
N ILE A 71 -11.92 2.84 -11.70
CA ILE A 71 -10.90 2.48 -10.72
C ILE A 71 -11.41 2.56 -9.27
N ARG A 72 -12.36 3.46 -8.95
CA ARG A 72 -12.93 3.59 -7.60
C ARG A 72 -13.69 2.34 -7.17
N ASN A 73 -14.22 1.58 -8.12
CA ASN A 73 -14.93 0.34 -7.88
C ASN A 73 -14.01 -0.90 -7.94
N SER A 74 -12.72 -0.72 -8.19
CA SER A 74 -11.76 -1.83 -8.20
C SER A 74 -11.64 -2.43 -6.82
N GLU A 75 -11.73 -3.76 -6.74
CA GLU A 75 -11.76 -4.50 -5.48
C GLU A 75 -10.34 -4.67 -4.96
N VAL A 76 -10.14 -4.35 -3.68
CA VAL A 76 -8.84 -4.38 -3.02
C VAL A 76 -8.83 -5.54 -2.03
N ASN A 77 -7.78 -6.34 -2.07
CA ASN A 77 -7.50 -7.36 -1.07
C ASN A 77 -6.00 -7.39 -0.79
N LEU A 78 -5.57 -6.55 0.15
CA LEU A 78 -4.18 -6.41 0.53
C LEU A 78 -3.99 -6.85 1.98
N SER A 79 -2.81 -7.38 2.24
CA SER A 79 -2.34 -7.73 3.57
C SER A 79 -0.96 -7.14 3.79
N GLY A 80 -0.67 -6.81 5.04
CA GLY A 80 0.58 -6.19 5.35
C GLY A 80 0.88 -6.15 6.83
N ALA A 81 1.97 -5.48 7.15
CA ALA A 81 2.30 -5.11 8.50
C ALA A 81 2.92 -3.72 8.52
N MET A 82 2.68 -2.99 9.60
CA MET A 82 3.33 -1.72 9.88
C MET A 82 3.97 -1.73 11.25
N GLU A 83 5.02 -0.94 11.41
CA GLU A 83 5.62 -0.59 12.69
C GLU A 83 5.60 0.92 12.81
N ILE A 84 5.21 1.43 13.98
CA ILE A 84 5.15 2.87 14.25
C ILE A 84 6.01 3.15 15.48
N ALA A 85 6.90 4.15 15.37
CA ALA A 85 7.82 4.51 16.43
C ALA A 85 7.10 4.92 17.73
N SER A 86 5.98 5.66 17.61
CA SER A 86 5.15 6.06 18.76
C SER A 86 4.55 4.86 19.52
N LEU A 87 4.41 3.71 18.85
CA LEU A 87 3.94 2.45 19.44
C LEU A 87 5.10 1.53 19.84
N LYS A 88 6.28 2.09 20.13
CA LYS A 88 7.52 1.37 20.46
C LYS A 88 7.92 0.37 19.38
N ASN A 89 7.68 0.71 18.10
CA ASN A 89 7.92 -0.15 16.94
C ASN A 89 7.20 -1.51 17.02
N LYS A 90 6.04 -1.57 17.69
CA LYS A 90 5.22 -2.78 17.67
C LYS A 90 4.77 -3.05 16.23
N LYS A 91 5.04 -4.26 15.77
CA LYS A 91 4.53 -4.76 14.49
C LYS A 91 3.04 -5.05 14.60
N VAL A 92 2.25 -4.38 13.77
CA VAL A 92 0.80 -4.51 13.68
C VAL A 92 0.47 -5.08 12.31
N SER A 93 -0.21 -6.23 12.26
CA SER A 93 -0.67 -6.79 11.00
C SER A 93 -1.92 -6.06 10.55
N MET A 94 -2.10 -5.94 9.24
CA MET A 94 -3.26 -5.26 8.66
C MET A 94 -3.80 -6.03 7.46
N LEU A 95 -5.12 -5.96 7.31
CA LEU A 95 -5.84 -6.29 6.08
C LEU A 95 -6.52 -5.03 5.56
N ILE A 96 -6.41 -4.80 4.26
CA ILE A 96 -7.07 -3.71 3.54
C ILE A 96 -7.99 -4.36 2.52
N THR A 97 -9.30 -4.20 2.71
CA THR A 97 -10.32 -4.83 1.86
C THR A 97 -11.38 -3.81 1.44
N GLY A 98 -12.24 -4.19 0.48
CA GLY A 98 -13.30 -3.32 -0.04
C GLY A 98 -12.98 -2.86 -1.45
N THR A 99 -13.26 -1.60 -1.78
CA THR A 99 -12.91 -1.00 -3.08
C THR A 99 -11.90 0.13 -2.91
N ILE A 100 -11.22 0.55 -3.97
CA ILE A 100 -10.30 1.70 -3.91
C ILE A 100 -10.99 2.96 -3.38
N GLY A 101 -12.25 3.20 -3.79
CA GLY A 101 -13.02 4.37 -3.36
C GLY A 101 -13.56 4.27 -1.93
N ASN A 102 -13.60 3.08 -1.34
CA ASN A 102 -14.13 2.83 0.01
C ASN A 102 -13.40 1.65 0.68
N ALA A 103 -12.10 1.80 0.87
CA ALA A 103 -11.27 0.77 1.47
C ALA A 103 -11.43 0.77 2.99
N ALA A 104 -11.53 -0.42 3.59
CA ALA A 104 -11.56 -0.63 5.02
C ALA A 104 -10.25 -1.28 5.49
N ILE A 105 -9.71 -0.78 6.60
CA ILE A 105 -8.50 -1.32 7.22
C ILE A 105 -8.90 -2.05 8.50
N ARG A 106 -8.40 -3.29 8.67
CA ARG A 106 -8.54 -4.08 9.89
C ARG A 106 -7.17 -4.43 10.44
N TYR A 107 -6.94 -4.14 11.72
CA TYR A 107 -5.71 -4.50 12.43
C TYR A 107 -5.88 -5.87 13.11
N ILE A 108 -4.86 -6.73 13.00
CA ILE A 108 -4.84 -8.11 13.53
C ILE A 108 -3.67 -8.27 14.49
#